data_AF-A0A7Z9SEM3-F1
#
_entry.id   AF-A0A7Z9SEM3-F1
#
_cell.length_a   1.000
_cell.length_b   1.000
_cell.length_c   1.000
_cell.angle_alpha   90.00
_cell.angle_beta   90.00
_cell.angle_gamma   90.00
#
_symmetry.space_group_name_H-M   'P 1'
#
loop_
_entity.id
_entity.type
_entity.pdbx_description
1 polymer ?
#
loop_
_entity_poly.entity_id
_entity_poly.type
_entity_poly.pdbx_seq_one_letter_code
_entity_poly.pdbx_strand_id
1 'polypeptide(L)'
;MGNCTAREMGVLVSYRNAVLYYVLMPNIWWLGIATYFGLYREVLIAIIMKQLIVTGAHSEARWDAFLYNHKFLHPLAWLIERLISTPCTHFSHHGKSPADGVSNPNGNFSNMFFIWDVIFGTALITRKYPEVFGIPDDPDDSWQSHLYYPFVKSVKTRSEIAAQKV
;
A
#
# COMPACT_ATOMS: atom_id res chain seq x y z
N MET A 1 11.41 17.46 8.13
CA MET A 1 10.60 16.26 7.86
C MET A 1 9.70 16.58 6.67
N GLY A 2 9.83 15.81 5.58
CA GLY A 2 9.04 16.02 4.37
C GLY A 2 7.56 15.69 4.59
N ASN A 3 6.73 16.00 3.60
CA ASN A 3 5.32 15.62 3.56
C ASN A 3 5.15 14.08 3.71
N CYS A 4 3.98 13.65 4.22
CA CYS A 4 3.68 12.21 4.36
C CYS A 4 3.24 11.55 3.05
N THR A 5 3.25 12.25 1.90
CA THR A 5 2.86 11.67 0.62
C THR A 5 3.97 10.75 0.09
N ALA A 6 3.58 9.57 -0.41
CA ALA A 6 4.50 8.54 -0.92
C ALA A 6 5.03 8.92 -2.31
N ARG A 7 5.93 9.91 -2.39
CA ARG A 7 6.54 10.34 -3.66
C ARG A 7 7.68 9.42 -4.13
N GLU A 8 8.12 8.52 -3.26
CA GLU A 8 9.13 7.49 -3.52
C GLU A 8 8.59 6.18 -2.95
N MET A 9 8.86 5.07 -3.62
CA MET A 9 8.50 3.74 -3.13
C MET A 9 9.67 3.17 -2.35
N GLY A 10 9.47 2.91 -1.06
CA GLY A 10 10.43 2.22 -0.21
C GLY A 10 9.74 1.67 1.03
N VAL A 11 10.43 0.82 1.79
CA VAL A 11 9.86 0.14 2.98
C VAL A 11 9.30 1.13 4.02
N LEU A 12 9.86 2.35 4.08
CA LEU A 12 9.40 3.39 4.99
C LEU A 12 8.03 3.96 4.65
N VAL A 13 7.56 3.82 3.41
CA VAL A 13 6.20 4.22 3.00
C VAL A 13 5.14 3.45 3.78
N SER A 14 5.43 2.19 4.16
CA SER A 14 4.50 1.35 4.92
C SER A 14 4.10 1.95 6.28
N TYR A 15 4.84 2.94 6.79
CA TYR A 15 4.60 3.58 8.07
C TYR A 15 4.02 5.01 7.96
N ARG A 16 3.78 5.53 6.76
CA ARG A 16 3.26 6.89 6.53
C ARG A 16 1.73 6.93 6.52
N ASN A 17 1.10 6.65 7.66
CA ASN A 17 -0.34 6.70 7.85
C ASN A 17 -0.74 7.64 9.00
N ALA A 18 -1.97 8.17 8.97
CA ALA A 18 -2.56 8.89 10.09
C ALA A 18 -2.69 7.98 11.33
N VAL A 19 -2.55 8.52 12.53
CA VAL A 19 -2.64 7.71 13.77
C VAL A 19 -4.02 7.05 13.89
N LEU A 20 -5.08 7.82 13.63
CA LEU A 20 -6.45 7.33 13.75
C LEU A 20 -6.76 6.20 12.74
N TYR A 21 -6.04 6.15 11.62
CA TYR A 21 -6.19 5.09 10.62
C TYR A 21 -5.89 3.71 11.21
N TYR A 22 -4.85 3.58 12.04
CA TYR A 22 -4.54 2.31 12.71
C TYR A 22 -5.64 1.87 13.69
N VAL A 23 -6.29 2.82 14.37
CA VAL A 23 -7.40 2.49 15.27
C VAL A 23 -8.59 1.95 14.49
N LEU A 24 -8.81 2.40 13.26
CA LEU A 24 -9.93 1.98 12.42
C LEU A 24 -9.62 0.72 11.59
N MET A 25 -8.36 0.26 11.57
CA MET A 25 -7.93 -0.89 10.78
C MET A 25 -8.52 -2.21 11.31
N PRO A 26 -9.41 -2.89 10.55
CA PRO A 26 -10.06 -4.12 11.02
C PRO A 26 -9.08 -5.24 11.36
N ASN A 27 -7.95 -5.31 10.64
CA ASN A 27 -6.94 -6.34 10.89
C ASN A 27 -6.31 -6.23 12.28
N ILE A 28 -6.18 -5.02 12.86
CA ILE A 28 -5.60 -4.87 14.21
C ILE A 28 -6.56 -5.44 15.26
N TRP A 29 -7.85 -5.15 15.12
CA TRP A 29 -8.89 -5.71 15.98
C TRP A 29 -8.98 -7.23 15.85
N TRP A 30 -8.94 -7.76 14.63
CA TRP A 30 -8.92 -9.21 14.41
C TRP A 30 -7.73 -9.91 15.07
N LEU A 31 -6.54 -9.31 15.02
CA LEU A 31 -5.37 -9.84 15.73
C LEU A 31 -5.59 -9.84 17.25
N GLY A 32 -6.17 -8.78 17.80
CA GLY A 32 -6.52 -8.70 19.22
C GLY A 32 -7.53 -9.76 19.64
N ILE A 33 -8.62 -9.92 18.88
CA ILE A 33 -9.66 -10.92 19.11
C ILE A 33 -9.08 -12.34 19.03
N ALA A 34 -8.33 -12.66 17.98
CA ALA A 34 -7.72 -13.99 17.81
C ALA A 34 -6.75 -14.31 18.95
N THR A 35 -5.93 -13.34 19.37
CA THR A 35 -5.03 -13.49 20.52
C THR A 35 -5.80 -13.73 21.81
N TYR A 36 -6.88 -12.99 22.05
CA TYR A 36 -7.75 -13.15 23.22
C TYR A 36 -8.34 -14.56 23.31
N PHE A 37 -8.74 -15.15 22.18
CA PHE A 37 -9.25 -16.53 22.09
C PHE A 37 -8.15 -17.61 22.07
N GLY A 38 -6.89 -17.25 22.34
CA GLY A 38 -5.80 -18.21 22.50
C GLY A 38 -5.05 -18.58 21.21
N LEU A 39 -5.35 -17.94 20.07
CA LEU A 39 -4.68 -18.17 18.78
C LEU A 39 -3.37 -17.38 18.64
N TYR A 40 -2.63 -17.19 19.73
CA TYR A 40 -1.44 -16.34 19.75
C TYR A 40 -0.31 -16.88 18.85
N ARG A 41 -0.20 -18.20 18.68
CA ARG A 41 0.83 -18.82 17.82
C ARG A 41 0.53 -18.55 16.35
N GLU A 42 -0.71 -18.72 15.94
CA GLU A 42 -1.23 -18.46 14.60
C GLU A 42 -1.10 -16.98 14.26
N VAL A 43 -1.43 -16.10 15.22
CA VAL A 43 -1.23 -14.65 15.11
C VAL A 43 0.24 -14.31 14.89
N LEU A 44 1.18 -14.90 15.64
CA LEU A 44 2.61 -14.65 15.44
C LEU A 44 3.07 -15.08 14.04
N ILE A 45 2.65 -16.26 13.57
CA ILE A 45 2.95 -16.74 12.22
C ILE A 45 2.38 -15.79 11.17
N ALA A 46 1.11 -15.37 11.34
CA ALA A 46 0.45 -14.43 10.44
C ALA A 46 1.17 -13.07 10.38
N ILE A 47 1.62 -12.54 11.53
CA ILE A 47 2.38 -11.30 11.59
C ILE A 47 3.71 -11.44 10.85
N ILE A 48 4.47 -12.52 11.08
CA ILE A 48 5.75 -12.75 10.40
C ILE A 48 5.54 -12.82 8.88
N MET A 49 4.58 -13.61 8.41
CA MET A 49 4.27 -13.72 6.99
C MET A 49 3.83 -12.39 6.40
N LYS A 50 2.99 -11.64 7.11
CA LYS A 50 2.55 -10.31 6.69
C LYS A 50 3.74 -9.38 6.53
N GLN A 51 4.65 -9.33 7.51
CA GLN A 51 5.82 -8.44 7.42
C GLN A 51 6.72 -8.80 6.25
N LEU A 52 6.97 -10.09 5.99
CA LEU A 52 7.76 -10.53 4.84
C LEU A 52 7.13 -10.08 3.52
N ILE A 53 5.83 -10.32 3.33
CA ILE A 53 5.14 -9.97 2.08
C ILE A 53 5.05 -8.46 1.91
N VAL A 54 4.67 -7.72 2.95
CA VAL A 54 4.47 -6.26 2.87
C VAL A 54 5.78 -5.54 2.65
N THR A 55 6.84 -5.92 3.38
CA THR A 55 8.19 -5.38 3.14
C THR A 55 8.67 -5.75 1.75
N GLY A 56 8.42 -6.98 1.29
CA GLY A 56 8.70 -7.41 -0.07
C GLY A 56 7.99 -6.55 -1.12
N ALA A 57 6.71 -6.25 -0.93
CA ALA A 57 5.89 -5.46 -1.85
C ALA A 57 6.30 -3.99 -1.93
N HIS A 58 6.96 -3.45 -0.91
CA HIS A 58 7.51 -2.08 -0.90
C HIS A 58 8.99 -2.02 -1.27
N SER A 59 9.59 -3.15 -1.63
CA SER A 59 11.03 -3.22 -1.89
C SER A 59 11.41 -2.56 -3.21
N GLU A 60 12.30 -1.58 -3.16
CA GLU A 60 12.92 -0.94 -4.32
C GLU A 60 13.73 -1.91 -5.19
N ALA A 61 14.13 -3.06 -4.63
CA ALA A 61 14.82 -4.11 -5.36
C ALA A 61 13.94 -4.76 -6.44
N ARG A 62 12.61 -4.54 -6.40
CA ARG A 62 11.64 -5.04 -7.40
C ARG A 62 11.88 -6.51 -7.73
N TRP A 63 11.95 -7.34 -6.70
CA TRP A 63 12.35 -8.75 -6.81
C TRP A 63 11.48 -9.56 -7.78
N ASP A 64 10.24 -9.15 -8.00
CA ASP A 64 9.33 -9.78 -8.96
C ASP A 64 9.76 -9.56 -10.43
N ALA A 65 10.55 -8.51 -10.72
CA ALA A 65 11.17 -8.31 -12.03
C ALA A 65 12.07 -9.49 -12.44
N PHE A 66 12.74 -10.13 -11.48
CA PHE A 66 13.53 -11.33 -11.74
C PHE A 66 12.67 -12.47 -12.31
N LEU A 67 11.45 -12.63 -11.77
CA LEU A 67 10.50 -13.64 -12.25
C LEU A 67 10.03 -13.33 -13.67
N TYR A 68 9.80 -12.05 -13.99
CA TYR A 68 9.34 -11.62 -15.31
C TYR A 68 10.43 -11.76 -16.39
N ASN A 69 11.69 -11.54 -16.03
CA ASN A 69 12.82 -11.59 -16.97
C ASN A 69 13.21 -13.02 -17.38
N HIS A 70 12.84 -14.03 -16.60
CA HIS A 70 13.20 -15.43 -16.89
C HIS A 70 11.97 -16.23 -17.32
N LYS A 71 11.90 -16.59 -18.60
CA LYS A 71 10.75 -17.28 -19.21
C LYS A 71 10.32 -18.56 -18.46
N PHE A 72 11.28 -19.34 -17.95
CA PHE A 72 10.97 -20.56 -17.21
C PHE A 72 10.29 -20.30 -15.85
N LEU A 73 10.42 -19.08 -15.31
CA LEU A 73 9.76 -18.64 -14.08
C LEU A 73 8.38 -18.03 -14.33
N HIS A 74 7.93 -17.87 -15.57
CA HIS A 74 6.63 -17.25 -15.88
C HIS A 74 5.43 -17.96 -15.23
N PRO A 75 5.37 -19.30 -15.13
CA PRO A 75 4.29 -19.96 -14.38
C PRO A 75 4.29 -19.59 -12.90
N LEU A 76 5.48 -19.48 -12.29
CA LEU A 76 5.62 -19.06 -10.91
C LEU A 76 5.24 -17.58 -10.73
N ALA A 77 5.68 -16.73 -11.65
CA ALA A 77 5.31 -15.31 -11.68
C ALA A 77 3.79 -15.14 -11.74
N TRP A 78 3.12 -15.90 -12.62
CA TRP A 78 1.68 -15.89 -12.78
C TRP A 78 0.93 -16.25 -11.50
N LEU A 79 1.44 -17.21 -10.73
CA LEU A 79 0.87 -17.62 -9.46
C LEU A 79 1.09 -16.55 -8.39
N ILE A 80 2.33 -16.08 -8.22
CA ILE A 80 2.72 -15.13 -7.18
C ILE A 80 1.97 -13.81 -7.36
N GLU A 81 1.95 -13.25 -8.58
CA GLU A 81 1.33 -11.95 -8.89
C GLU A 81 -0.22 -11.94 -8.72
N ARG A 82 -0.83 -13.11 -8.47
CA ARG A 82 -2.27 -13.27 -8.20
C ARG A 82 -2.58 -13.70 -6.77
N LEU A 83 -1.60 -14.12 -5.99
CA LEU A 83 -1.80 -14.60 -4.63
C LEU A 83 -1.39 -13.57 -3.58
N ILE A 84 -0.22 -12.96 -3.76
CA ILE A 84 0.37 -12.04 -2.79
C ILE A 84 0.71 -10.70 -3.44
N SER A 85 0.75 -9.65 -2.63
CA SER A 85 1.18 -8.33 -3.10
C SER A 85 2.68 -8.39 -3.44
N THR A 86 3.02 -7.90 -4.62
CA THR A 86 4.40 -7.83 -5.13
C THR A 86 4.77 -6.36 -5.35
N PRO A 87 6.06 -6.03 -5.61
CA PRO A 87 6.44 -4.70 -6.01
C PRO A 87 5.61 -4.17 -7.19
N CYS A 88 5.40 -4.95 -8.26
CA CYS A 88 4.59 -4.49 -9.40
C CYS A 88 3.15 -4.16 -8.99
N THR A 89 2.46 -5.05 -8.28
CA THR A 89 1.05 -4.83 -7.93
C THR A 89 0.87 -3.71 -6.91
N HIS A 90 1.79 -3.59 -5.94
CA HIS A 90 1.71 -2.54 -4.92
C HIS A 90 2.21 -1.18 -5.42
N PHE A 91 3.21 -1.14 -6.29
CA PHE A 91 3.66 0.12 -6.89
C PHE A 91 2.58 0.70 -7.79
N SER A 92 1.84 -0.15 -8.51
CA SER A 92 0.64 0.25 -9.26
C SER A 92 -0.37 0.98 -8.36
N HIS A 93 -0.61 0.51 -7.13
CA HIS A 93 -1.49 1.19 -6.18
C HIS A 93 -0.98 2.58 -5.78
N HIS A 94 0.33 2.77 -5.60
CA HIS A 94 0.90 4.08 -5.24
C HIS A 94 1.18 4.99 -6.44
N GLY A 95 0.93 4.49 -7.66
CA GLY A 95 1.15 5.23 -8.89
C GLY A 95 0.24 6.45 -8.98
N LYS A 96 0.79 7.57 -9.43
CA LYS A 96 0.14 8.89 -9.28
C LYS A 96 -1.19 9.00 -10.00
N SER A 97 -1.33 8.39 -11.18
CA SER A 97 -2.53 8.52 -12.00
C SER A 97 -2.71 7.30 -12.89
N PRO A 98 -3.95 6.78 -13.06
CA PRO A 98 -4.24 5.71 -14.01
C PRO A 98 -3.92 6.06 -15.48
N ALA A 99 -3.71 7.34 -15.79
CA ALA A 99 -3.41 7.81 -17.15
C ALA A 99 -2.10 7.25 -17.74
N ASP A 100 -1.18 6.73 -16.91
CA ASP A 100 0.05 6.08 -17.37
C ASP A 100 -0.16 4.63 -17.85
N GLY A 101 -1.38 4.08 -17.69
CA GLY A 101 -1.75 2.73 -18.10
C GLY A 101 -1.12 1.60 -17.27
N VAL A 102 -0.38 1.92 -16.21
CA VAL A 102 0.28 0.93 -15.33
C VAL A 102 -0.03 1.14 -13.85
N SER A 103 -0.64 2.27 -13.49
CA SER A 103 -1.08 2.64 -12.15
C SER A 103 -2.57 2.38 -11.95
N ASN A 104 -2.93 2.03 -10.71
CA ASN A 104 -4.30 1.81 -10.25
C ASN A 104 -4.49 2.32 -8.81
N PRO A 105 -4.42 3.64 -8.56
CA PRO A 105 -4.57 4.21 -7.20
C PRO A 105 -5.91 3.94 -6.54
N ASN A 106 -6.96 3.69 -7.34
CA ASN A 106 -8.29 3.31 -6.87
C ASN A 106 -8.55 1.79 -7.02
N GLY A 107 -7.49 0.99 -6.96
CA GLY A 107 -7.54 -0.47 -6.94
C GLY A 107 -6.24 -1.03 -6.38
N ASN A 108 -5.97 -2.31 -6.63
CA ASN A 108 -4.80 -3.01 -6.05
C ASN A 108 -4.67 -2.78 -4.53
N PHE A 109 -5.80 -2.84 -3.82
CA PHE A 109 -5.92 -2.41 -2.42
C PHE A 109 -5.19 -3.34 -1.44
N SER A 110 -4.97 -4.59 -1.82
CA SER A 110 -4.43 -5.60 -0.92
C SER A 110 -3.00 -5.29 -0.53
N ASN A 111 -2.76 -5.35 0.78
CA ASN A 111 -1.43 -5.19 1.35
C ASN A 111 -0.63 -6.52 1.40
N MET A 112 -1.31 -7.65 1.61
CA MET A 112 -0.67 -8.97 1.74
C MET A 112 -1.18 -9.97 0.71
N PHE A 113 -2.49 -10.27 0.72
CA PHE A 113 -3.09 -11.28 -0.15
C PHE A 113 -3.76 -10.63 -1.36
N PHE A 114 -3.03 -10.52 -2.47
CA PHE A 114 -3.52 -9.90 -3.70
C PHE A 114 -4.66 -10.67 -4.38
N ILE A 115 -4.89 -11.92 -3.98
CA ILE A 115 -6.03 -12.72 -4.45
C ILE A 115 -7.37 -12.02 -4.21
N TRP A 116 -7.48 -11.18 -3.18
CA TRP A 116 -8.70 -10.42 -2.94
C TRP A 116 -8.98 -9.41 -4.05
N ASP A 117 -7.95 -8.72 -4.56
CA ASP A 117 -8.12 -7.83 -5.70
C ASP A 117 -8.52 -8.59 -6.98
N VAL A 118 -8.03 -9.82 -7.14
CA VAL A 118 -8.42 -10.69 -8.26
C VAL A 118 -9.90 -11.09 -8.13
N ILE A 119 -10.33 -11.53 -6.94
CA ILE A 119 -11.70 -11.99 -6.68
C ILE A 119 -12.71 -10.83 -6.82
N PHE A 120 -12.36 -9.65 -6.30
CA PHE A 120 -13.26 -8.49 -6.30
C PHE A 120 -13.10 -7.59 -7.54
N GLY A 121 -12.25 -7.96 -8.49
CA GLY A 121 -12.11 -7.25 -9.78
C GLY A 121 -11.40 -5.90 -9.69
N THR A 122 -10.59 -5.68 -8.66
CA THR A 122 -9.81 -4.44 -8.45
C THR A 122 -8.35 -4.60 -8.84
N ALA A 123 -7.94 -5.78 -9.32
CA ALA A 123 -6.56 -6.08 -9.72
C ALA A 123 -6.18 -5.51 -11.10
N LEU A 124 -5.06 -4.80 -11.14
CA LEU A 124 -4.29 -4.45 -12.33
C LEU A 124 -2.88 -5.08 -12.22
N ILE A 125 -2.57 -6.00 -13.13
CA ILE A 125 -1.27 -6.69 -13.20
C ILE A 125 -0.65 -6.39 -14.57
N THR A 126 0.33 -5.49 -14.60
CA THR A 126 0.96 -5.02 -15.86
C THR A 126 2.36 -5.56 -16.09
N ARG A 127 3.01 -6.08 -15.03
CA ARG A 127 4.45 -6.41 -15.00
C ARG A 127 5.34 -5.21 -15.37
N LYS A 128 4.84 -4.00 -15.16
CA LYS A 128 5.51 -2.72 -15.33
C LYS A 128 5.39 -1.92 -14.04
N TYR A 129 6.23 -0.90 -13.90
CA TYR A 129 6.28 -0.06 -12.70
C TYR A 129 5.96 1.39 -13.09
N PRO A 130 5.17 2.11 -12.30
CA PRO A 130 4.97 3.55 -12.51
C PRO A 130 6.29 4.32 -12.40
N GLU A 131 6.40 5.39 -13.19
CA GLU A 131 7.53 6.32 -13.11
C GLU A 131 7.30 7.41 -12.05
N VAL A 132 6.03 7.72 -11.76
CA VAL A 132 5.63 8.80 -10.87
C VAL A 132 4.66 8.26 -9.81
N PHE A 133 4.97 8.54 -8.54
CA PHE A 133 4.19 8.10 -7.38
C PHE A 133 3.56 9.29 -6.64
N GLY A 134 2.59 8.97 -5.79
CA GLY A 134 1.95 9.92 -4.87
C GLY A 134 0.51 10.23 -5.23
N ILE A 135 -0.04 11.32 -4.68
CA ILE A 135 -1.42 11.71 -4.92
C ILE A 135 -1.53 12.76 -6.05
N PRO A 136 -2.61 12.73 -6.85
CA PRO A 136 -2.96 13.85 -7.72
C PRO A 136 -3.08 15.14 -6.92
N ASP A 137 -2.62 16.25 -7.51
CA ASP A 137 -2.79 17.61 -6.96
C ASP A 137 -2.38 17.80 -5.49
N ASP A 138 -1.30 17.11 -5.07
CA ASP A 138 -0.76 17.19 -3.70
C ASP A 138 -0.57 18.66 -3.25
N PRO A 139 -1.39 19.16 -2.29
CA PRO A 139 -1.27 20.51 -1.80
C PRO A 139 0.03 20.74 -1.02
N ASP A 140 0.76 19.66 -0.70
CA ASP A 140 1.99 19.59 0.08
C ASP A 140 1.75 19.88 1.57
N ASP A 141 0.71 19.28 2.13
CA ASP A 141 0.31 19.52 3.53
C ASP A 141 1.39 19.11 4.53
N SER A 142 1.35 19.76 5.69
CA SER A 142 2.30 19.49 6.76
C SER A 142 2.15 18.07 7.29
N TRP A 143 3.27 17.46 7.70
CA TRP A 143 3.27 16.11 8.27
C TRP A 143 2.36 16.01 9.51
N GLN A 144 2.24 17.09 10.30
CA GLN A 144 1.34 17.12 11.46
C GLN A 144 -0.12 16.97 11.04
N SER A 145 -0.52 17.66 9.96
CA SER A 145 -1.89 17.60 9.45
C SER A 145 -2.21 16.20 8.91
N HIS A 146 -1.28 15.57 8.19
CA HIS A 146 -1.44 14.18 7.74
C HIS A 146 -1.48 13.17 8.89
N LEU A 147 -0.64 13.36 9.93
CA LEU A 147 -0.53 12.39 11.01
C LEU A 147 -1.71 12.47 12.01
N TYR A 148 -2.17 13.68 12.33
CA TYR A 148 -3.14 13.94 13.39
C TYR A 148 -4.51 14.43 12.89
N TYR A 149 -4.80 14.31 11.60
CA TYR A 149 -6.16 14.53 11.10
C TYR A 149 -7.17 13.64 11.85
N PRO A 150 -8.35 14.15 12.25
CA PRO A 150 -8.91 15.48 11.97
C PRO A 150 -8.61 16.57 13.00
N PHE A 151 -7.78 16.30 14.01
CA PHE A 151 -7.48 17.23 15.12
C PHE A 151 -6.53 18.35 14.71
N VAL A 152 -5.55 18.03 13.85
CA VAL A 152 -4.69 19.02 13.19
C VAL A 152 -5.07 19.05 11.71
N LYS A 153 -5.56 20.20 11.25
CA LYS A 153 -6.00 20.40 9.86
C LYS A 153 -4.99 21.24 9.09
N SER A 154 -4.99 21.09 7.76
CA SER A 154 -4.13 21.90 6.90
C SER A 154 -4.56 23.37 6.89
N VAL A 155 -3.57 24.26 6.82
CA VAL A 155 -3.77 25.70 6.57
C VAL A 155 -3.93 26.00 5.08
N LYS A 156 -3.66 25.03 4.20
CA LYS A 156 -3.74 25.19 2.76
C LYS A 156 -5.18 25.03 2.31
N THR A 157 -5.81 26.09 1.81
CA THR A 157 -7.23 26.14 1.44
C THR A 157 -7.63 25.15 0.34
N ARG A 158 -6.70 24.83 -0.56
CA ARG A 158 -6.85 23.83 -1.63
C ARG A 158 -6.70 22.38 -1.15
N SER A 159 -6.44 22.14 0.14
CA SER A 159 -6.28 20.80 0.68
C SER A 159 -7.62 20.15 1.00
N GLU A 160 -7.72 18.84 0.75
CA GLU A 160 -8.89 18.05 1.17
C GLU A 160 -9.04 17.98 2.71
N ILE A 161 -7.95 18.18 3.45
CA ILE A 161 -7.93 18.19 4.91
C ILE A 161 -7.82 19.60 5.50
N ALA A 162 -8.17 20.63 4.72
CA ALA A 162 -8.10 22.02 5.14
C ALA A 162 -9.05 22.34 6.33
N ALA A 163 -8.64 23.29 7.16
CA ALA A 163 -9.51 23.87 8.19
C ALA A 163 -10.67 24.67 7.58
N GLN A 164 -10.42 25.32 6.45
CA GLN A 164 -11.38 26.11 5.68
C GLN A 164 -11.18 25.79 4.19
N LYS A 165 -12.23 25.33 3.52
CA LYS A 165 -12.25 25.20 2.06
C LYS A 165 -12.70 26.54 1.46
N VAL A 166 -12.08 26.95 0.35
CA VAL A 166 -12.49 28.11 -0.46
C VAL A 166 -13.34 27.63 -1.61
#